data_AF-A0A820JK64-F1
#
_entry.id   AF-A0A820JK64-F1
#
_cell.length_a   1.000
_cell.length_b   1.000
_cell.length_c   1.000
_cell.angle_alpha   90.00
_cell.angle_beta   90.00
_cell.angle_gamma   90.00
#
_symmetry.space_group_name_H-M   'P 1'
#
loop_
_entity.id
_entity.type
_entity.pdbx_description
1 polymer ?
#
loop_
_entity_poly.entity_id
_entity_poly.type
_entity_poly.pdbx_seq_one_letter_code
_entity_poly.pdbx_strand_id
1 'polypeptide(L)'
;MATSVRNVDRFSCVTSRFLLPTFRRPSYREIIRLDVECDPADEVFFRWTKEDGQYYHVINTALLNDDYDILKSNVQYINSLRTAIRNNNQNESLKVYRGLSLTSENVKQEYKEGLQFLWPTFTCTSKNKDVAHGFGNYMFEIEASKDDWTYRTDISQYSEFPEEQEVLFYPYSGYTVKNIMHDAKIIQLKCIDTLDVELIGQTLVPNKVKISDPSRNMFVYFYKNSTDVHWSYADKPHEMFLIADNRNGYWDAPYRYHHRNGYFIDKG
;
A
#
# COMPACT_ATOMS: atom_id res chain seq x y z
N MET A 1 22.15 9.98 -35.39
CA MET A 1 22.28 10.83 -34.19
C MET A 1 21.73 10.02 -33.02
N ALA A 2 22.61 9.52 -32.14
CA ALA A 2 22.18 8.81 -30.95
C ALA A 2 21.65 9.85 -29.95
N THR A 3 20.35 9.91 -29.77
CA THR A 3 19.73 10.68 -28.70
C THR A 3 20.24 10.12 -27.38
N SER A 4 21.06 10.92 -26.68
CA SER A 4 21.45 10.68 -25.30
C SER A 4 20.19 10.49 -24.47
N VAL A 5 19.84 9.23 -24.18
CA VAL A 5 18.80 8.88 -23.22
C VAL A 5 19.23 9.48 -21.89
N ARG A 6 18.59 10.59 -21.50
CA ARG A 6 18.76 11.12 -20.14
C ARG A 6 18.22 10.04 -19.21
N ASN A 7 19.13 9.34 -18.52
CA ASN A 7 18.83 8.64 -17.28
C ASN A 7 18.48 9.71 -16.24
N VAL A 8 17.32 10.34 -16.40
CA VAL A 8 16.64 10.94 -15.27
C VAL A 8 16.17 9.72 -14.48
N ASP A 9 16.47 9.68 -13.17
CA ASP A 9 15.86 8.74 -12.24
C ASP A 9 14.35 9.03 -12.19
N ARG A 10 13.63 8.72 -13.29
CA ARG A 10 12.24 9.15 -13.49
C ARG A 10 11.33 8.50 -12.47
N PHE A 11 11.73 7.35 -11.92
CA PHE A 11 10.87 6.56 -11.06
C PHE A 11 11.66 5.73 -10.05
N SER A 12 11.88 6.31 -8.87
CA SER A 12 12.20 5.53 -7.69
C SER A 12 10.89 5.26 -6.94
N CYS A 13 10.25 4.15 -7.26
CA CYS A 13 9.20 3.61 -6.41
C CYS A 13 9.86 3.02 -5.16
N VAL A 14 10.37 3.88 -4.26
CA VAL A 14 10.71 3.51 -2.89
C VAL A 14 9.42 3.29 -2.12
N THR A 15 8.66 2.26 -2.51
CA THR A 15 7.60 1.72 -1.67
C THR A 15 8.24 1.28 -0.35
N SER A 16 7.83 1.96 0.71
CA SER A 16 8.28 1.76 2.08
C SER A 16 8.28 0.28 2.50
N ARG A 17 9.30 -0.10 3.26
CA ARG A 17 9.79 -1.46 3.56
C ARG A 17 9.04 -2.16 4.70
N PHE A 18 7.76 -1.88 4.87
CA PHE A 18 6.94 -2.45 5.94
C PHE A 18 5.84 -3.35 5.37
N LEU A 19 5.58 -4.43 6.12
CA LEU A 19 4.68 -5.55 5.83
C LEU A 19 3.52 -5.17 4.89
N LEU A 20 3.37 -5.93 3.82
CA LEU A 20 2.23 -5.79 2.91
C LEU A 20 0.95 -5.97 3.74
N PRO A 21 0.12 -4.91 3.89
CA PRO A 21 -0.98 -4.96 4.83
C PRO A 21 -2.05 -5.91 4.34
N THR A 22 -2.75 -6.54 5.28
CA THR A 22 -3.95 -7.32 4.97
C THR A 22 -5.23 -6.54 5.24
N PHE A 23 -5.13 -5.28 5.66
CA PHE A 23 -6.26 -4.39 5.91
C PHE A 23 -5.99 -2.95 5.50
N ARG A 24 -7.07 -2.23 5.16
CA ARG A 24 -7.01 -0.79 4.93
C ARG A 24 -6.62 -0.05 6.21
N ARG A 25 -5.67 0.88 6.10
CA ARG A 25 -5.15 1.61 7.26
C ARG A 25 -6.10 2.70 7.75
N PRO A 26 -6.04 3.08 9.03
CA PRO A 26 -7.02 3.97 9.66
C PRO A 26 -7.17 5.33 8.96
N SER A 27 -6.08 6.03 8.65
CA SER A 27 -6.15 7.36 8.05
C SER A 27 -6.84 7.31 6.68
N TYR A 28 -6.45 6.34 5.85
CA TYR A 28 -7.13 6.10 4.57
C TYR A 28 -8.63 5.80 4.76
N ARG A 29 -9.02 4.96 5.73
CA ARG A 29 -10.43 4.65 6.00
C ARG A 29 -11.25 5.86 6.44
N GLU A 30 -10.63 6.82 7.10
CA GLU A 30 -11.28 8.06 7.53
C GLU A 30 -11.52 8.99 6.34
N ILE A 31 -10.49 9.30 5.54
CA ILE A 31 -10.61 10.27 4.45
C ILE A 31 -11.60 9.81 3.37
N ILE A 32 -11.70 8.51 3.09
CA ILE A 32 -12.54 7.99 2.01
C ILE A 32 -14.05 8.09 2.29
N ARG A 33 -14.42 8.44 3.52
CA ARG A 33 -15.80 8.67 3.96
C ARG A 33 -16.21 10.14 3.85
N LEU A 34 -15.26 11.03 3.61
CA LEU A 34 -15.53 12.45 3.44
C LEU A 34 -16.22 12.67 2.09
N ASP A 35 -17.37 13.34 2.12
CA ASP A 35 -18.10 13.73 0.93
C ASP A 35 -17.43 14.95 0.30
N VAL A 36 -17.05 14.83 -0.96
CA VAL A 36 -16.30 15.85 -1.71
C VAL A 36 -16.76 15.84 -3.15
N GLU A 37 -16.80 17.03 -3.75
CA GLU A 37 -17.07 17.17 -5.18
C GLU A 37 -15.96 16.48 -5.98
N CYS A 38 -16.36 15.70 -7.00
CA CYS A 38 -15.44 14.95 -7.83
C CYS A 38 -15.13 15.74 -9.10
N ASP A 39 -13.85 15.86 -9.41
CA ASP A 39 -13.38 16.47 -10.65
C ASP A 39 -13.61 15.51 -11.84
N PRO A 40 -13.63 16.01 -13.09
CA PRO A 40 -13.74 15.18 -14.29
C PRO A 40 -12.63 14.12 -14.41
N ALA A 41 -12.98 12.93 -14.89
CA ALA A 41 -12.06 11.78 -14.91
C ALA A 41 -10.80 12.03 -15.77
N ASP A 42 -10.96 12.67 -16.93
CA ASP A 42 -9.88 13.01 -17.85
C ASP A 42 -8.87 13.97 -17.22
N GLU A 43 -9.33 15.03 -16.55
CA GLU A 43 -8.45 15.96 -15.83
C GLU A 43 -7.68 15.26 -14.71
N VAL A 44 -8.37 14.41 -13.95
CA VAL A 44 -7.80 13.70 -12.81
C VAL A 44 -6.72 12.71 -13.24
N PHE A 45 -6.97 11.94 -14.31
CA PHE A 45 -6.00 11.01 -14.87
C PHE A 45 -4.81 11.74 -15.51
N PHE A 46 -5.05 12.81 -16.27
CA PHE A 46 -3.97 13.62 -16.83
C PHE A 46 -3.05 14.16 -15.73
N ARG A 47 -3.63 14.75 -14.68
CA ARG A 47 -2.89 15.28 -13.52
C ARG A 47 -2.14 14.20 -12.74
N TRP A 48 -2.64 12.96 -12.73
CA TRP A 48 -1.97 11.84 -12.06
C TRP A 48 -0.62 11.53 -12.72
N THR A 49 -0.62 11.53 -14.05
CA THR A 49 0.53 11.15 -14.88
C THR A 49 1.53 12.28 -15.09
N LYS A 50 1.12 13.53 -14.79
CA LYS A 50 1.93 14.71 -15.02
C LYS A 50 3.15 14.75 -14.10
N GLU A 51 4.34 15.04 -14.66
CA GLU A 51 5.56 15.21 -13.85
C GLU A 51 5.47 16.44 -12.92
N ASP A 52 4.79 17.50 -13.36
CA ASP A 52 4.57 18.72 -12.57
C ASP A 52 3.70 18.44 -11.34
N GLY A 53 4.22 18.76 -10.16
CA GLY A 53 3.52 18.60 -8.88
C GLY A 53 3.59 17.18 -8.29
N GLN A 54 4.00 16.19 -9.09
CA GLN A 54 4.28 14.82 -8.64
C GLN A 54 3.16 14.20 -7.78
N TYR A 55 1.89 14.37 -8.21
CA TYR A 55 0.71 13.89 -7.47
C TYR A 55 0.81 12.40 -7.14
N TYR A 56 1.26 11.59 -8.10
CA TYR A 56 1.47 10.17 -7.89
C TYR A 56 2.44 9.89 -6.72
N HIS A 57 3.52 10.66 -6.63
CA HIS A 57 4.57 10.46 -5.63
C HIS A 57 4.07 10.89 -4.24
N VAL A 58 3.49 12.08 -4.13
CA VAL A 58 3.00 12.64 -2.87
C VAL A 58 1.93 11.74 -2.26
N ILE A 59 0.93 11.37 -3.07
CA ILE A 59 -0.22 10.58 -2.59
C ILE A 59 0.20 9.15 -2.28
N ASN A 60 0.97 8.49 -3.15
CA ASN A 60 1.41 7.13 -2.86
C ASN A 60 2.33 7.06 -1.65
N THR A 61 3.19 8.06 -1.43
CA THR A 61 4.01 8.14 -0.21
C THR A 61 3.12 8.30 1.03
N ALA A 62 2.12 9.19 0.98
CA ALA A 62 1.18 9.36 2.08
C ALA A 62 0.37 8.09 2.37
N LEU A 63 -0.09 7.37 1.35
CA LEU A 63 -0.77 6.07 1.50
C LEU A 63 0.15 5.00 2.11
N LEU A 64 1.42 4.97 1.69
CA LEU A 64 2.44 4.04 2.21
C LEU A 64 2.82 4.30 3.67
N ASN A 65 2.70 5.55 4.13
CA ASN A 65 3.03 5.95 5.49
C ASN A 65 1.77 6.16 6.36
N ASP A 66 0.57 6.04 5.79
CA ASP A 66 -0.71 6.38 6.44
C ASP A 66 -0.75 7.81 6.99
N ASP A 67 -0.07 8.75 6.30
CA ASP A 67 0.06 10.16 6.69
C ASP A 67 -1.28 10.88 6.57
N TYR A 68 -1.94 11.05 7.71
CA TYR A 68 -3.28 11.63 7.78
C TYR A 68 -3.34 13.06 7.22
N ASP A 69 -2.36 13.91 7.51
CA ASP A 69 -2.41 15.33 7.16
C ASP A 69 -2.26 15.52 5.64
N ILE A 70 -1.36 14.77 5.01
CA ILE A 70 -1.21 14.78 3.55
C ILE A 70 -2.42 14.14 2.87
N LEU A 71 -2.91 13.01 3.39
CA LEU A 71 -4.09 12.35 2.87
C LEU A 71 -5.33 13.26 2.95
N LYS A 72 -5.53 13.96 4.08
CA LYS A 72 -6.64 14.86 4.29
C LYS A 72 -6.56 16.10 3.42
N SER A 73 -5.39 16.71 3.29
CA SER A 73 -5.20 17.88 2.41
C SER A 73 -5.42 17.56 0.94
N ASN A 74 -5.28 16.29 0.53
CA ASN A 74 -5.50 15.82 -0.84
C ASN A 74 -6.78 15.00 -1.01
N VAL A 75 -7.71 15.02 -0.04
CA VAL A 75 -8.88 14.13 -0.03
C VAL A 75 -9.77 14.29 -1.26
N GLN A 76 -9.99 15.53 -1.73
CA GLN A 76 -10.77 15.80 -2.94
C GLN A 76 -10.19 15.02 -4.12
N TYR A 77 -8.91 15.23 -4.43
CA TYR A 77 -8.25 14.59 -5.55
C TYR A 77 -8.19 13.06 -5.40
N ILE A 78 -7.90 12.54 -4.20
CA ILE A 78 -7.90 11.09 -3.92
C ILE A 78 -9.29 10.49 -4.21
N ASN A 79 -10.36 11.15 -3.78
CA ASN A 79 -11.74 10.69 -4.02
C ASN A 79 -12.16 10.86 -5.49
N SER A 80 -11.76 11.94 -6.15
CA SER A 80 -11.94 12.14 -7.60
C SER A 80 -11.28 10.98 -8.37
N LEU A 81 -10.03 10.65 -8.07
CA LEU A 81 -9.27 9.58 -8.75
C LEU A 81 -9.88 8.20 -8.50
N ARG A 82 -10.28 7.91 -7.27
CA ARG A 82 -11.02 6.68 -6.93
C ARG A 82 -12.32 6.57 -7.72
N THR A 83 -13.11 7.64 -7.77
CA THR A 83 -14.38 7.66 -8.50
C THR A 83 -14.14 7.51 -10.00
N ALA A 84 -13.11 8.17 -10.55
CA ALA A 84 -12.72 8.06 -11.94
C ALA A 84 -12.35 6.61 -12.32
N ILE A 85 -11.53 5.92 -11.51
CA ILE A 85 -11.18 4.50 -11.73
C ILE A 85 -12.43 3.62 -11.67
N ARG A 86 -13.28 3.80 -10.65
CA ARG A 86 -14.49 2.99 -10.48
C ARG A 86 -15.45 3.15 -11.65
N ASN A 87 -15.66 4.37 -12.12
CA ASN A 87 -16.61 4.67 -13.20
C ASN A 87 -16.08 4.25 -14.58
N ASN A 88 -14.76 4.15 -14.75
CA ASN A 88 -14.09 3.70 -15.97
C ASN A 88 -13.49 2.29 -15.81
N ASN A 89 -14.10 1.46 -14.96
CA ASN A 89 -13.52 0.17 -14.59
C ASN A 89 -13.45 -0.80 -15.78
N GLN A 90 -12.28 -1.39 -15.99
CA GLN A 90 -12.05 -2.44 -16.97
C GLN A 90 -12.21 -3.82 -16.34
N ASN A 91 -13.39 -4.41 -16.54
CA ASN A 91 -13.73 -5.74 -16.03
C ASN A 91 -13.15 -6.90 -16.86
N GLU A 92 -12.49 -6.63 -17.99
CA GLU A 92 -11.93 -7.68 -18.82
C GLU A 92 -10.72 -8.35 -18.13
N SER A 93 -10.46 -9.60 -18.51
CA SER A 93 -9.22 -10.27 -18.10
C SER A 93 -8.05 -9.63 -18.81
N LEU A 94 -7.03 -9.26 -18.03
CA LEU A 94 -5.88 -8.51 -18.51
C LEU A 94 -4.63 -8.96 -17.76
N LYS A 95 -3.51 -9.02 -18.47
CA LYS A 95 -2.19 -9.16 -17.87
C LYS A 95 -1.45 -7.84 -17.95
N VAL A 96 -0.97 -7.36 -16.81
CA VAL A 96 -0.19 -6.12 -16.69
C VAL A 96 1.12 -6.36 -15.97
N TYR A 97 2.01 -5.38 -16.05
CA TYR A 97 3.38 -5.47 -15.60
C TYR A 97 3.74 -4.28 -14.73
N ARG A 98 4.52 -4.50 -13.67
CA ARG A 98 5.04 -3.43 -12.81
C ARG A 98 6.49 -3.72 -12.45
N GLY A 99 7.39 -2.79 -12.77
CA GLY A 99 8.77 -2.84 -12.32
C GLY A 99 8.91 -2.21 -10.93
N LEU A 100 9.69 -2.86 -10.05
CA LEU A 100 10.08 -2.32 -8.76
C LEU A 100 11.54 -2.61 -8.45
N SER A 101 12.17 -1.66 -7.77
CA SER A 101 13.53 -1.81 -7.28
C SER A 101 13.54 -2.50 -5.92
N LEU A 102 13.79 -3.81 -5.92
CA LEU A 102 13.83 -4.66 -4.72
C LEU A 102 15.19 -5.36 -4.57
N THR A 103 15.60 -5.61 -3.34
CA THR A 103 16.73 -6.51 -3.07
C THR A 103 16.23 -7.95 -3.03
N SER A 104 17.09 -8.92 -3.34
CA SER A 104 16.72 -10.34 -3.20
C SER A 104 16.35 -10.71 -1.75
N GLU A 105 16.90 -10.00 -0.77
CA GLU A 105 16.57 -10.19 0.64
C GLU A 105 15.15 -9.71 0.96
N ASN A 106 14.76 -8.51 0.48
CA ASN A 106 13.39 -8.02 0.62
C ASN A 106 12.40 -9.01 0.01
N VAL A 107 12.70 -9.54 -1.19
CA VAL A 107 11.82 -10.51 -1.84
C VAL A 107 11.65 -11.78 -0.99
N LYS A 108 12.73 -12.32 -0.43
CA LYS A 108 12.67 -13.51 0.45
C LYS A 108 11.90 -13.26 1.75
N GLN A 109 12.01 -12.05 2.30
CA GLN A 109 11.36 -11.69 3.57
C GLN A 109 9.88 -11.39 3.40
N GLU A 110 9.52 -10.67 2.32
CA GLU A 110 8.19 -10.08 2.15
C GLU A 110 7.26 -10.93 1.28
N TYR A 111 7.78 -11.73 0.34
CA TYR A 111 6.95 -12.47 -0.62
C TYR A 111 7.12 -13.98 -0.46
N LYS A 112 5.98 -14.68 -0.41
CA LYS A 112 5.90 -16.14 -0.37
C LYS A 112 4.73 -16.59 -1.23
N GLU A 113 4.85 -17.72 -1.91
CA GLU A 113 3.71 -18.28 -2.64
C GLU A 113 2.50 -18.49 -1.71
N GLY A 114 1.31 -18.15 -2.21
CA GLY A 114 0.07 -18.16 -1.44
C GLY A 114 -0.11 -16.96 -0.51
N LEU A 115 0.91 -16.10 -0.32
CA LEU A 115 0.75 -14.86 0.44
C LEU A 115 -0.35 -14.01 -0.20
N GLN A 116 -1.27 -13.52 0.62
CA GLN A 116 -2.30 -12.57 0.23
C GLN A 116 -2.06 -11.24 0.93
N PHE A 117 -2.23 -10.15 0.18
CA PHE A 117 -1.99 -8.81 0.70
C PHE A 117 -2.75 -7.75 -0.09
N LEU A 118 -2.81 -6.56 0.49
CA LEU A 118 -3.33 -5.34 -0.12
C LEU A 118 -2.17 -4.41 -0.45
N TRP A 119 -2.22 -3.76 -1.61
CA TRP A 119 -1.24 -2.74 -1.98
C TRP A 119 -1.78 -1.35 -1.64
N PRO A 120 -1.23 -0.60 -0.66
CA PRO A 120 -1.84 0.65 -0.19
C PRO A 120 -1.99 1.74 -1.24
N THR A 121 -1.09 1.76 -2.22
CA THR A 121 -0.96 2.79 -3.24
C THR A 121 -1.92 2.60 -4.40
N PHE A 122 -2.20 3.68 -5.14
CA PHE A 122 -2.67 3.53 -6.51
C PHE A 122 -1.59 2.82 -7.31
N THR A 123 -1.87 1.59 -7.75
CA THR A 123 -0.83 0.74 -8.34
C THR A 123 -0.75 1.02 -9.83
N CYS A 124 0.28 1.75 -10.23
CA CYS A 124 0.62 1.99 -11.64
C CYS A 124 1.18 0.72 -12.26
N THR A 125 0.65 0.32 -13.40
CA THR A 125 1.11 -0.85 -14.16
C THR A 125 1.13 -0.50 -15.64
N SER A 126 1.86 -1.25 -16.45
CA SER A 126 1.88 -1.10 -17.91
C SER A 126 1.36 -2.38 -18.56
N LYS A 127 0.67 -2.26 -19.69
CA LYS A 127 0.41 -3.41 -20.58
C LYS A 127 1.67 -3.85 -21.33
N ASN A 128 2.68 -2.98 -21.42
CA ASN A 128 3.95 -3.24 -22.06
C ASN A 128 4.99 -3.70 -21.02
N LYS A 129 5.42 -4.95 -21.15
CA LYS A 129 6.41 -5.56 -20.26
C LYS A 129 7.76 -4.83 -20.28
N ASP A 130 8.21 -4.35 -21.43
CA ASP A 130 9.50 -3.69 -21.57
C ASP A 130 9.50 -2.31 -20.91
N VAL A 131 8.39 -1.57 -21.05
CA VAL A 131 8.16 -0.32 -20.33
C VAL A 131 8.24 -0.57 -18.83
N ALA A 132 7.45 -1.51 -18.30
CA ALA A 132 7.47 -1.83 -16.87
C ALA A 132 8.87 -2.25 -16.38
N HIS A 133 9.67 -2.94 -17.19
CA HIS A 133 11.00 -3.39 -16.81
C HIS A 133 11.96 -2.21 -16.57
N GLY A 134 11.74 -1.08 -17.24
CA GLY A 134 12.51 0.15 -17.02
C GLY A 134 12.36 0.75 -15.62
N PHE A 135 11.30 0.41 -14.87
CA PHE A 135 11.00 1.00 -13.55
C PHE A 135 11.65 0.27 -12.38
N GLY A 136 12.32 -0.87 -12.61
CA GLY A 136 12.97 -1.60 -11.52
C GLY A 136 13.59 -2.93 -11.89
N ASN A 137 14.38 -3.47 -10.96
CA ASN A 137 15.13 -4.71 -11.17
C ASN A 137 14.31 -5.99 -10.94
N TYR A 138 13.12 -5.89 -10.33
CA TYR A 138 12.14 -6.97 -10.21
C TYR A 138 10.88 -6.63 -11.01
N MET A 139 10.33 -7.64 -11.67
CA MET A 139 9.11 -7.52 -12.46
C MET A 139 7.96 -8.24 -11.76
N PHE A 140 6.84 -7.54 -11.61
CA PHE A 140 5.58 -8.11 -11.19
C PHE A 140 4.73 -8.37 -12.43
N GLU A 141 4.38 -9.63 -12.66
CA GLU A 141 3.41 -10.01 -13.68
C GLU A 141 2.06 -10.22 -12.99
N ILE A 142 1.10 -9.35 -13.26
CA ILE A 142 -0.17 -9.30 -12.54
C ILE A 142 -1.29 -9.77 -13.46
N GLU A 143 -1.95 -10.86 -13.06
CA GLU A 143 -3.13 -11.38 -13.73
C GLU A 143 -4.39 -10.84 -13.07
N ALA A 144 -5.12 -10.02 -13.82
CA ALA A 144 -6.42 -9.50 -13.44
C ALA A 144 -7.51 -10.21 -14.25
N SER A 145 -8.65 -10.48 -13.61
CA SER A 145 -9.78 -11.21 -14.19
C SER A 145 -11.09 -10.51 -13.87
N LYS A 146 -12.16 -10.82 -14.60
CA LYS A 146 -13.49 -10.26 -14.33
C LYS A 146 -14.05 -10.59 -12.93
N ASP A 147 -13.56 -11.66 -12.30
CA ASP A 147 -14.11 -12.22 -11.06
C ASP A 147 -13.29 -11.81 -9.81
N ASP A 148 -12.29 -10.92 -9.95
CA ASP A 148 -11.44 -10.50 -8.83
C ASP A 148 -11.95 -9.27 -8.05
N TRP A 149 -13.04 -8.64 -8.53
CA TRP A 149 -13.67 -7.47 -7.91
C TRP A 149 -12.73 -6.27 -7.66
N THR A 150 -11.58 -6.23 -8.33
CA THR A 150 -10.58 -5.17 -8.19
C THR A 150 -10.77 -4.10 -9.27
N TYR A 151 -11.02 -2.86 -8.85
CA TYR A 151 -11.17 -1.75 -9.79
C TYR A 151 -9.84 -1.35 -10.42
N ARG A 152 -9.87 -1.18 -11.75
CA ARG A 152 -8.71 -0.81 -12.57
C ARG A 152 -9.16 -0.09 -13.83
N THR A 153 -8.35 0.82 -14.33
CA THR A 153 -8.66 1.58 -15.56
C THR A 153 -7.42 1.76 -16.39
N ASP A 154 -7.53 1.52 -17.69
CA ASP A 154 -6.55 1.97 -18.67
C ASP A 154 -6.66 3.49 -18.84
N ILE A 155 -5.60 4.18 -18.45
CA ILE A 155 -5.53 5.64 -18.50
C ILE A 155 -4.62 6.14 -19.61
N SER A 156 -4.15 5.26 -20.50
CA SER A 156 -3.21 5.61 -21.57
C SER A 156 -3.69 6.75 -22.45
N GLN A 157 -4.99 6.84 -22.75
CA GLN A 157 -5.56 7.92 -23.56
C GLN A 157 -5.60 9.28 -22.86
N TYR A 158 -5.50 9.31 -21.52
CA TYR A 158 -5.51 10.51 -20.70
C TYR A 158 -4.11 10.89 -20.21
N SER A 159 -3.15 9.97 -20.31
CA SER A 159 -1.80 10.13 -19.78
C SER A 159 -0.99 11.15 -20.56
N GLU A 160 -0.09 11.87 -19.89
CA GLU A 160 0.99 12.63 -20.52
C GLU A 160 1.95 11.72 -21.31
N PHE A 161 2.00 10.42 -20.97
CA PHE A 161 2.84 9.39 -21.59
C PHE A 161 1.99 8.21 -22.11
N PRO A 162 1.21 8.37 -23.20
CA PRO A 162 0.33 7.31 -23.72
C PRO A 162 1.06 6.01 -24.09
N GLU A 163 2.32 6.10 -24.51
CA GLU A 163 3.18 4.97 -24.87
C GLU A 163 3.49 4.03 -23.69
N GLU A 164 3.34 4.51 -22.45
CA GLU A 164 3.51 3.68 -21.26
C GLU A 164 2.36 2.69 -21.09
N GLN A 165 1.24 2.90 -21.80
CA GLN A 165 0.06 2.03 -21.76
C GLN A 165 -0.39 1.75 -20.31
N GLU A 166 -0.43 2.81 -19.50
CA GLU A 166 -0.67 2.70 -18.07
C GLU A 166 -2.07 2.19 -17.76
N VAL A 167 -2.12 1.19 -16.87
CA VAL A 167 -3.35 0.71 -16.22
C VAL A 167 -3.19 0.98 -14.73
N LEU A 168 -4.10 1.79 -14.21
CA LEU A 168 -4.08 2.26 -12.83
C LEU A 168 -5.09 1.47 -11.99
N PHE A 169 -4.61 0.89 -10.90
CA PHE A 169 -5.44 0.13 -9.95
C PHE A 169 -5.83 0.98 -8.75
N TYR A 170 -6.98 0.64 -8.18
CA TYR A 170 -7.48 1.23 -6.94
C TYR A 170 -6.49 1.03 -5.77
N PRO A 171 -6.39 1.97 -4.82
CA PRO A 171 -5.62 1.77 -3.59
C PRO A 171 -6.20 0.63 -2.76
N TYR A 172 -5.33 -0.12 -2.11
CA TYR A 172 -5.67 -1.36 -1.38
C TYR A 172 -6.33 -2.44 -2.27
N SER A 173 -5.94 -2.50 -3.54
CA SER A 173 -6.24 -3.66 -4.39
C SER A 173 -5.63 -4.93 -3.80
N GLY A 174 -6.37 -6.04 -3.84
CA GLY A 174 -5.96 -7.33 -3.28
C GLY A 174 -5.17 -8.18 -4.27
N TYR A 175 -4.13 -8.84 -3.77
CA TYR A 175 -3.26 -9.71 -4.57
C TYR A 175 -2.92 -11.00 -3.82
N THR A 176 -2.74 -12.08 -4.58
CA THR A 176 -2.10 -13.32 -4.10
C THR A 176 -0.85 -13.63 -4.92
N VAL A 177 0.23 -14.02 -4.25
CA VAL A 177 1.47 -14.46 -4.89
C VAL A 177 1.28 -15.87 -5.44
N LYS A 178 1.36 -16.02 -6.76
CA LYS A 178 1.19 -17.29 -7.45
C LYS A 178 2.49 -18.08 -7.56
N ASN A 179 3.59 -17.40 -7.84
CA ASN A 179 4.89 -17.98 -8.12
C ASN A 179 5.98 -16.93 -7.96
N ILE A 180 7.19 -17.35 -7.56
CA ILE A 180 8.38 -16.49 -7.46
C ILE A 180 9.53 -17.11 -8.24
N MET A 181 9.92 -16.48 -9.34
CA MET A 181 11.04 -16.91 -10.18
C MET A 181 12.28 -16.08 -9.81
N HIS A 182 13.05 -16.55 -8.83
CA HIS A 182 14.18 -15.80 -8.26
C HIS A 182 15.26 -15.43 -9.29
N ASP A 183 15.63 -16.37 -10.18
CA ASP A 183 16.68 -16.15 -11.18
C ASP A 183 16.25 -15.11 -12.23
N ALA A 184 14.98 -15.17 -12.65
CA ALA A 184 14.40 -14.22 -13.58
C ALA A 184 13.99 -12.89 -12.92
N LYS A 185 14.03 -12.81 -11.58
CA LYS A 185 13.52 -11.69 -10.77
C LYS A 185 12.06 -11.33 -11.11
N ILE A 186 11.23 -12.36 -11.27
CA ILE A 186 9.80 -12.19 -11.58
C ILE A 186 8.96 -12.69 -10.40
N ILE A 187 7.95 -11.92 -10.03
CA ILE A 187 6.91 -12.29 -9.07
C ILE A 187 5.58 -12.30 -9.80
N GLN A 188 4.91 -13.44 -9.83
CA GLN A 188 3.60 -13.56 -10.48
C GLN A 188 2.51 -13.34 -9.43
N LEU A 189 1.63 -12.39 -9.68
CA LEU A 189 0.50 -12.05 -8.83
C LEU A 189 -0.80 -12.37 -9.56
N LYS A 190 -1.83 -12.70 -8.78
CA LYS A 190 -3.22 -12.72 -9.24
C LYS A 190 -4.03 -11.75 -8.38
N CYS A 191 -4.85 -10.91 -9.01
CA CYS A 191 -5.81 -10.07 -8.30
C CYS A 191 -6.87 -10.94 -7.60
N ILE A 192 -7.26 -10.51 -6.40
CA ILE A 192 -8.30 -11.14 -5.57
C ILE A 192 -9.13 -10.06 -4.88
N ASP A 193 -10.33 -10.41 -4.42
CA ASP A 193 -11.21 -9.47 -3.73
C ASP A 193 -10.51 -8.91 -2.47
N THR A 194 -10.46 -7.58 -2.37
CA THR A 194 -9.93 -6.87 -1.20
C THR A 194 -10.63 -7.33 0.08
N LEU A 195 -11.93 -7.62 0.05
CA LEU A 195 -12.69 -8.07 1.21
C LEU A 195 -12.27 -9.48 1.68
N ASP A 196 -11.90 -10.36 0.76
CA ASP A 196 -11.39 -11.70 1.10
C ASP A 196 -10.05 -11.61 1.82
N VAL A 197 -9.15 -10.74 1.34
CA VAL A 197 -7.86 -10.47 2.01
C VAL A 197 -8.07 -9.90 3.41
N GLU A 198 -8.98 -8.93 3.55
CA GLU A 198 -9.32 -8.34 4.86
C GLU A 198 -9.90 -9.36 5.82
N LEU A 199 -10.80 -10.23 5.35
CA LEU A 199 -11.39 -11.30 6.14
C LEU A 199 -10.32 -12.29 6.62
N ILE A 200 -9.47 -12.77 5.72
CA ILE A 200 -8.37 -13.68 6.05
C ILE A 200 -7.39 -13.01 7.02
N GLY A 201 -7.00 -11.76 6.74
CA GLY A 201 -6.15 -10.95 7.61
C GLY A 201 -6.71 -10.86 9.03
N GLN A 202 -8.01 -10.61 9.18
CA GLN A 202 -8.67 -10.63 10.48
C GLN A 202 -8.54 -12.00 11.17
N THR A 203 -8.73 -13.11 10.47
CA THR A 203 -8.61 -14.44 11.09
C THR A 203 -7.19 -14.77 11.59
N LEU A 204 -6.16 -14.21 10.94
CA LEU A 204 -4.76 -14.45 11.27
C LEU A 204 -4.26 -13.60 12.44
N VAL A 205 -4.87 -12.44 12.71
CA VAL A 205 -4.51 -11.64 13.89
C VAL A 205 -4.87 -12.42 15.15
N PRO A 206 -3.90 -12.80 16.00
CA PRO A 206 -4.18 -13.50 17.24
C PRO A 206 -5.14 -12.67 18.10
N ASN A 207 -6.11 -13.33 18.73
CA ASN A 207 -7.03 -12.66 19.68
C ASN A 207 -6.28 -11.98 20.83
N LYS A 208 -5.03 -12.39 21.07
CA LYS A 208 -4.15 -11.88 22.09
C LYS A 208 -2.71 -11.83 21.56
N VAL A 209 -2.14 -10.64 21.47
CA VAL A 209 -0.70 -10.46 21.17
C VAL A 209 0.01 -10.15 22.48
N LYS A 210 1.01 -10.97 22.83
CA LYS A 210 1.89 -10.73 23.97
C LYS A 210 3.19 -10.11 23.46
N ILE A 211 3.44 -8.85 23.81
CA ILE A 211 4.76 -8.24 23.65
C ILE A 211 5.48 -8.33 24.99
N SER A 212 6.65 -8.97 25.01
CA SER A 212 7.47 -9.07 26.22
C SER A 212 8.79 -8.32 26.05
N ASP A 213 9.17 -7.53 27.04
CA ASP A 213 10.55 -7.05 27.20
C ASP A 213 11.15 -7.68 28.46
N PRO A 214 11.92 -8.77 28.32
CA PRO A 214 12.54 -9.46 29.44
C PRO A 214 13.49 -8.57 30.24
N SER A 215 14.11 -7.56 29.63
CA SER A 215 15.04 -6.66 30.30
C SER A 215 14.36 -5.74 31.32
N ARG A 216 13.03 -5.59 31.21
CA ARG A 216 12.20 -4.71 32.04
C ARG A 216 11.10 -5.45 32.81
N ASN A 217 11.08 -6.79 32.72
CA ASN A 217 10.01 -7.63 33.27
C ASN A 217 8.59 -7.15 32.86
N MET A 218 8.46 -6.66 31.61
CA MET A 218 7.21 -6.11 31.06
C MET A 218 6.51 -7.13 30.16
N PHE A 219 5.18 -7.20 30.31
CA PHE A 219 4.30 -7.81 29.30
C PHE A 219 3.16 -6.86 28.93
N VAL A 220 2.96 -6.67 27.63
CA VAL A 220 1.82 -5.95 27.07
C VAL A 220 0.93 -6.94 26.34
N TYR A 221 -0.35 -6.97 26.72
CA TYR A 221 -1.34 -7.75 26.02
C TYR A 221 -2.26 -6.85 25.22
N PHE A 222 -2.29 -7.08 23.92
CA PHE A 222 -3.26 -6.48 23.02
C PHE A 222 -4.34 -7.50 22.72
N TYR A 223 -5.59 -7.13 22.95
CA TYR A 223 -6.73 -7.96 22.64
C TYR A 223 -7.39 -7.48 21.36
N LYS A 224 -7.69 -8.41 20.47
CA LYS A 224 -8.43 -8.11 19.24
C LYS A 224 -9.84 -7.64 19.60
N ASN A 225 -10.31 -6.56 18.97
CA ASN A 225 -11.65 -5.97 19.14
C ASN A 225 -11.97 -5.40 20.53
N SER A 226 -10.96 -5.08 21.35
CA SER A 226 -11.17 -4.29 22.56
C SER A 226 -10.46 -2.95 22.48
N THR A 227 -11.08 -1.91 23.05
CA THR A 227 -10.38 -0.69 23.45
C THR A 227 -9.43 -0.93 24.63
N ASP A 228 -9.58 -2.08 25.30
CA ASP A 228 -8.84 -2.43 26.50
C ASP A 228 -7.46 -2.96 26.14
N VAL A 229 -6.44 -2.24 26.60
CA VAL A 229 -5.06 -2.71 26.66
C VAL A 229 -4.80 -3.15 28.10
N HIS A 230 -4.50 -4.42 28.31
CA HIS A 230 -4.10 -4.89 29.64
C HIS A 230 -2.59 -4.96 29.74
N TRP A 231 -2.07 -4.16 30.66
CA TRP A 231 -0.68 -4.20 31.07
C TRP A 231 -0.55 -5.11 32.29
N SER A 232 0.51 -5.91 32.34
CA SER A 232 0.87 -6.64 33.56
C SER A 232 2.37 -6.52 33.76
N TYR A 233 2.73 -5.94 34.89
CA TYR A 233 4.10 -5.87 35.39
C TYR A 233 4.17 -6.59 36.73
N ALA A 234 5.28 -7.28 36.97
CA ALA A 234 5.48 -8.01 38.20
C ALA A 234 5.64 -7.10 39.43
N ASP A 235 6.17 -5.86 39.32
CA ASP A 235 6.73 -5.19 40.51
C ASP A 235 6.49 -3.67 40.75
N LYS A 236 5.97 -2.82 39.85
CA LYS A 236 5.83 -1.35 40.14
C LYS A 236 4.68 -0.61 39.41
N PRO A 237 3.57 -0.22 40.09
CA PRO A 237 2.38 0.37 39.46
C PRO A 237 2.27 1.92 39.41
N HIS A 238 3.25 2.71 39.87
CA HIS A 238 3.07 4.17 40.09
C HIS A 238 3.69 5.12 39.06
N GLU A 239 4.40 4.61 38.06
CA GLU A 239 5.10 5.43 37.06
C GLU A 239 4.47 5.16 35.69
N MET A 240 3.40 5.91 35.35
CA MET A 240 2.65 5.70 34.12
C MET A 240 2.64 6.94 33.22
N PHE A 241 2.88 6.71 31.92
CA PHE A 241 2.45 7.60 30.84
C PHE A 241 1.65 6.79 29.83
N LEU A 242 0.53 7.38 29.41
CA LEU A 242 -0.49 6.79 28.56
C LEU A 242 -0.28 7.27 27.13
N ILE A 243 0.07 6.38 26.21
CA ILE A 243 0.00 6.69 24.78
C ILE A 243 -0.48 5.44 24.03
N ALA A 244 -1.78 5.39 23.77
CA ALA A 244 -2.36 4.70 22.62
C ALA A 244 -3.83 5.12 22.53
N ASP A 245 -4.13 6.11 21.69
CA ASP A 245 -5.51 6.42 21.33
C ASP A 245 -5.99 5.34 20.34
N ASN A 246 -6.86 4.45 20.80
CA ASN A 246 -7.49 3.42 19.99
C ASN A 246 -8.84 3.93 19.47
N ARG A 247 -8.82 4.75 18.41
CA ARG A 247 -10.08 5.17 17.76
C ARG A 247 -10.66 4.15 16.80
N ASN A 248 -9.90 3.12 16.37
CA ASN A 248 -10.32 2.29 15.22
C ASN A 248 -10.05 0.78 15.31
N GLY A 249 -9.47 0.24 16.39
CA GLY A 249 -9.48 -1.20 16.69
C GLY A 249 -8.47 -2.09 15.95
N TYR A 250 -7.45 -1.55 15.28
CA TYR A 250 -6.44 -2.34 14.55
C TYR A 250 -5.01 -2.00 14.96
N TRP A 251 -4.23 -3.03 15.25
CA TRP A 251 -2.79 -2.94 15.52
C TRP A 251 -2.05 -3.27 14.23
N ASP A 252 -1.69 -2.25 13.44
CA ASP A 252 -0.60 -2.37 12.49
C ASP A 252 0.67 -2.01 13.24
N ALA A 253 1.62 -2.93 13.34
CA ALA A 253 2.88 -2.68 14.05
C ALA A 253 4.00 -2.37 13.05
N PRO A 254 4.24 -1.09 12.72
CA PRO A 254 5.57 -0.63 12.33
C PRO A 254 6.26 0.15 13.46
N TYR A 255 5.71 0.19 14.68
CA TYR A 255 6.32 0.94 15.77
C TYR A 255 7.49 0.17 16.41
N ARG A 256 8.73 0.63 16.17
CA ARG A 256 9.83 0.38 17.10
C ARG A 256 9.74 1.40 18.23
N TYR A 257 9.50 0.91 19.45
CA TYR A 257 9.63 1.69 20.67
C TYR A 257 11.05 2.27 20.79
N HIS A 258 11.19 3.60 20.69
CA HIS A 258 12.48 4.28 20.87
C HIS A 258 12.61 4.76 22.33
N HIS A 259 13.46 4.06 23.07
CA HIS A 259 13.61 4.09 24.53
C HIS A 259 13.95 5.47 25.16
N ARG A 260 14.36 6.50 24.41
CA ARG A 260 14.91 7.72 25.05
C ARG A 260 13.88 8.73 25.57
N ASN A 261 12.67 8.80 25.02
CA ASN A 261 11.72 9.88 25.37
C ASN A 261 10.28 9.45 25.69
N GLY A 262 9.94 8.16 25.73
CA GLY A 262 8.60 7.72 26.16
C GLY A 262 7.45 8.07 25.20
N TYR A 263 7.74 8.35 23.92
CA TYR A 263 6.73 8.52 22.87
C TYR A 263 6.87 7.43 21.80
N PHE A 264 5.76 7.05 21.17
CA PHE A 264 5.78 6.37 19.88
C PHE A 264 6.25 7.39 18.85
N ILE A 265 7.47 7.21 18.35
CA ILE A 265 8.00 8.04 17.27
C ILE A 265 7.60 7.35 15.98
N ASP A 266 6.73 8.01 15.22
CA ASP A 266 6.55 7.75 13.81
C ASP A 266 7.92 7.92 13.11
N LYS A 267 8.35 6.90 12.37
CA LYS A 267 9.57 7.00 11.58
C LYS A 267 9.16 7.19 10.12
N GLY A 268 9.02 8.46 9.75
CA GLY A 268 9.34 9.05 8.44
C GLY A 268 8.70 8.42 7.22
#